data_AF-A0A6P0I5N5-F1
#
_entry.id   AF-A0A6P0I5N5-F1
#
_cell.length_a   1.000
_cell.length_b   1.000
_cell.length_c   1.000
_cell.angle_alpha   90.00
_cell.angle_beta   90.00
_cell.angle_gamma   90.00
#
_symmetry.space_group_name_H-M   'P 1'
#
loop_
_entity.id
_entity.type
_entity.pdbx_description
1 polymer ?
#
loop_
_entity_poly.entity_id
_entity_poly.type
_entity_poly.pdbx_seq_one_letter_code
_entity_poly.pdbx_strand_id
1 'polypeptide(L)'
;MSDNSGLLMTNNTAAIKAISNYIYQTIVSIQQQHPEWINPKYKNIPWHHSKYESSLTNKLTKGLSCAATKEDLQLKAINYLQIILTPEFIDSDRYNALISQIDRFI
;
A
#
# COMPACT_ATOMS: atom_id res chain seq x y z
N MET A 1 19.28 -20.71 -23.57
CA MET A 1 19.34 -19.59 -22.61
C MET A 1 17.90 -19.29 -22.22
N SER A 2 17.52 -19.51 -20.97
CA SER A 2 16.13 -19.30 -20.52
C SER A 2 15.94 -17.85 -20.09
N ASP A 3 14.90 -17.21 -20.63
CA ASP A 3 14.50 -15.83 -20.32
C ASP A 3 13.97 -15.71 -18.88
N ASN A 4 14.87 -15.55 -17.90
CA ASN A 4 14.52 -15.22 -16.52
C ASN A 4 13.89 -13.83 -16.36
N SER A 5 13.96 -13.00 -17.40
CA SER A 5 13.31 -11.68 -17.45
C SER A 5 11.78 -11.76 -17.32
N GLY A 6 11.17 -12.81 -17.89
CA GLY A 6 9.73 -13.04 -17.78
C GLY A 6 9.28 -13.33 -16.35
N LEU A 7 10.01 -14.18 -15.64
CA LEU A 7 9.71 -14.55 -14.24
C LEU A 7 9.91 -13.37 -13.27
N LEU A 8 10.96 -12.58 -13.46
CA LEU A 8 11.19 -11.36 -12.67
C LEU A 8 10.08 -10.33 -12.86
N MET A 9 9.62 -10.13 -14.10
CA MET A 9 8.56 -9.18 -14.43
C MET A 9 7.18 -9.64 -13.89
N THR A 10 6.89 -10.95 -13.93
CA THR A 10 5.66 -11.51 -13.33
C THR A 10 5.68 -11.42 -11.80
N ASN A 11 6.83 -11.67 -11.17
CA ASN A 11 6.97 -11.61 -9.72
C ASN A 11 6.77 -10.17 -9.21
N ASN A 12 7.36 -9.18 -9.88
CA ASN A 12 7.16 -7.77 -9.53
C ASN A 12 5.70 -7.34 -9.70
N THR A 13 5.03 -7.80 -10.75
CA THR A 13 3.61 -7.46 -10.97
C THR A 13 2.71 -8.07 -9.90
N ALA A 14 2.99 -9.30 -9.47
CA ALA A 14 2.25 -9.95 -8.38
C ALA A 14 2.47 -9.24 -7.03
N ALA A 15 3.73 -8.91 -6.71
CA ALA A 15 4.11 -8.16 -5.52
C ALA A 15 3.38 -6.81 -5.45
N ILE A 16 3.41 -6.02 -6.54
CA ILE A 16 2.75 -4.72 -6.62
C ILE A 16 1.24 -4.83 -6.36
N LYS A 17 0.58 -5.83 -6.93
CA LYS A 17 -0.85 -6.06 -6.71
C LYS A 17 -1.14 -6.45 -5.26
N ALA A 18 -0.34 -7.34 -4.67
CA ALA A 18 -0.48 -7.76 -3.29
C ALA A 18 -0.32 -6.58 -2.33
N ILE A 19 0.73 -5.77 -2.50
CA ILE A 19 0.97 -4.56 -1.71
C ILE A 19 -0.18 -3.56 -1.87
N SER A 20 -0.62 -3.31 -3.11
CA SER A 20 -1.73 -2.36 -3.39
C SER A 20 -3.02 -2.76 -2.70
N ASN A 21 -3.37 -4.05 -2.76
CA ASN A 21 -4.57 -4.58 -2.11
C ASN A 21 -4.44 -4.56 -0.59
N TYR A 22 -3.27 -4.92 -0.06
CA TYR A 22 -3.02 -4.94 1.38
C TYR A 22 -3.08 -3.53 1.99
N ILE A 23 -2.48 -2.54 1.33
CA ILE A 23 -2.58 -1.12 1.73
C ILE A 23 -4.04 -0.67 1.71
N TYR A 24 -4.78 -0.97 0.64
CA TYR A 24 -6.20 -0.60 0.55
C TYR A 24 -7.03 -1.20 1.70
N GLN A 25 -6.90 -2.51 1.95
CA GLN A 25 -7.61 -3.18 3.04
C GLN A 25 -7.24 -2.62 4.41
N THR A 26 -5.97 -2.28 4.61
CA THR A 26 -5.49 -1.64 5.84
C THR A 26 -6.16 -0.28 6.06
N ILE A 27 -6.24 0.55 5.02
CA ILE A 27 -6.90 1.86 5.09
C ILE A 27 -8.39 1.70 5.41
N VAL A 28 -9.09 0.75 4.79
CA VAL A 28 -10.49 0.45 5.09
C VAL A 28 -10.66 0.01 6.55
N SER A 29 -9.80 -0.90 7.03
CA SER A 29 -9.83 -1.41 8.40
C SER A 29 -9.59 -0.30 9.43
N ILE A 30 -8.58 0.56 9.19
CA ILE A 30 -8.29 1.71 10.05
C ILE A 30 -9.47 2.68 10.03
N GLN A 31 -10.06 3.00 8.87
CA GLN A 31 -11.23 3.88 8.82
C GLN A 31 -12.41 3.35 9.65
N GLN A 32 -12.61 2.03 9.71
CA GLN A 32 -13.72 1.43 10.46
C GLN A 32 -13.46 1.36 11.96
N GLN A 33 -12.22 1.10 12.37
CA GLN A 33 -11.87 0.84 13.78
C GLN A 33 -11.31 2.07 14.50
N HIS A 34 -10.49 2.85 13.80
CA HIS A 34 -9.71 3.98 14.32
C HIS A 34 -9.67 5.13 13.30
N PRO A 35 -10.81 5.74 12.97
CA PRO A 35 -10.88 6.79 11.96
C PRO A 35 -10.06 8.05 12.32
N GLU A 36 -9.63 8.20 13.57
CA GLU A 36 -8.66 9.20 14.03
C GLU A 36 -7.24 9.00 13.48
N TRP A 37 -6.88 7.78 13.05
CA TRP A 37 -5.58 7.46 12.46
C TRP A 37 -5.50 7.73 10.95
N ILE A 38 -6.61 8.14 10.33
CA ILE A 38 -6.63 8.64 8.96
C ILE A 38 -6.51 10.16 8.99
N ASN A 39 -5.59 10.70 8.20
CA ASN A 39 -5.41 12.14 8.06
C ASN A 39 -6.76 12.82 7.72
N PRO A 40 -7.13 13.93 8.40
CA PRO A 40 -8.43 14.58 8.24
C PRO A 40 -8.86 14.85 6.80
N LYS A 41 -7.90 15.12 5.90
CA LYS A 41 -8.14 15.32 4.46
C LYS A 41 -8.78 14.11 3.78
N TYR A 42 -8.50 12.90 4.27
CA TYR A 42 -8.91 11.63 3.68
C TYR A 42 -9.95 10.89 4.52
N LYS A 43 -10.18 11.31 5.77
CA LYS A 43 -11.03 10.64 6.77
C LYS A 43 -12.48 10.43 6.30
N ASN A 44 -13.04 11.38 5.56
CA ASN A 44 -14.45 11.34 5.11
C ASN A 44 -14.64 10.64 3.75
N ILE A 45 -13.58 10.16 3.11
CA ILE A 45 -13.68 9.39 1.87
C ILE A 45 -14.16 7.99 2.24
N PRO A 46 -15.30 7.49 1.76
CA PRO A 46 -15.83 6.22 2.24
C PRO A 46 -15.14 5.06 1.51
N TRP A 47 -13.94 4.72 1.98
CA TRP A 47 -12.98 3.83 1.31
C TRP A 47 -13.55 2.44 1.01
N HIS A 48 -14.48 1.96 1.83
CA HIS A 48 -15.14 0.67 1.68
C HIS A 48 -16.06 0.55 0.45
N HIS A 49 -16.42 1.65 -0.22
CA HIS A 49 -17.20 1.55 -1.46
C HIS A 49 -16.30 1.10 -2.62
N SER A 50 -16.82 0.19 -3.44
CA SER A 50 -16.14 -0.38 -4.62
C SER A 50 -15.52 0.66 -5.57
N LYS A 51 -16.17 1.82 -5.73
CA LYS A 51 -15.62 2.92 -6.55
C LYS A 51 -14.27 3.43 -6.05
N TYR A 52 -14.05 3.45 -4.73
CA TYR A 52 -12.78 3.88 -4.13
C TYR A 52 -11.77 2.74 -4.04
N GLU A 53 -12.22 1.50 -3.90
CA GLU A 53 -11.38 0.32 -4.06
C GLU A 53 -10.64 0.34 -5.39
N SER A 54 -11.39 0.36 -6.50
CA SER A 54 -10.77 0.35 -7.83
C SER A 54 -9.92 1.60 -8.08
N SER A 55 -10.34 2.77 -7.59
CA SER A 55 -9.57 4.02 -7.77
C SER A 55 -8.25 4.01 -7.00
N LEU A 56 -8.27 3.61 -5.73
CA LEU A 56 -7.08 3.62 -4.87
C LEU A 56 -6.11 2.51 -5.25
N THR A 57 -6.59 1.29 -5.47
CA THR A 57 -5.75 0.16 -5.91
C THR A 57 -5.09 0.42 -7.25
N ASN A 58 -5.78 1.04 -8.21
CA ASN A 58 -5.18 1.45 -9.48
C ASN A 58 -4.12 2.55 -9.31
N LYS A 59 -4.37 3.55 -8.44
CA LYS A 59 -3.38 4.60 -8.13
C LYS A 59 -2.13 4.02 -7.49
N LEU A 60 -2.29 3.13 -6.52
CA LEU A 60 -1.20 2.42 -5.86
C LEU A 60 -0.42 1.58 -6.88
N THR A 61 -1.11 0.72 -7.64
CA THR A 61 -0.48 -0.15 -8.66
C THR A 61 0.34 0.67 -9.65
N LYS A 62 -0.22 1.77 -10.16
CA LYS A 62 0.48 2.65 -11.10
C LYS A 62 1.72 3.29 -10.46
N GLY A 63 1.60 3.86 -9.25
CA GLY A 63 2.73 4.49 -8.58
C GLY A 63 3.85 3.52 -8.21
N LEU A 64 3.48 2.34 -7.69
CA LEU A 64 4.40 1.28 -7.31
C LEU A 64 5.08 0.63 -8.53
N SER A 65 4.39 0.56 -9.68
CA SER A 65 4.98 0.04 -10.93
C SER A 65 6.14 0.86 -11.48
N CYS A 66 6.30 2.11 -11.03
CA CYS A 66 7.43 2.95 -11.37
C CYS A 66 8.67 2.66 -10.50
N ALA A 67 8.63 1.67 -9.61
CA ALA A 67 9.76 1.31 -8.78
C ALA A 67 10.87 0.62 -9.57
N ALA A 68 12.09 1.14 -9.44
CA ALA A 68 13.25 0.59 -10.14
C ALA A 68 13.85 -0.63 -9.40
N THR A 69 13.71 -0.67 -8.08
CA THR A 69 14.24 -1.73 -7.21
C THR A 69 13.22 -2.14 -6.15
N LYS A 70 13.52 -3.20 -5.40
CA LYS A 70 12.74 -3.66 -4.25
C LYS A 70 12.69 -2.60 -3.15
N GLU A 71 13.80 -1.93 -2.90
CA GLU A 71 13.93 -0.86 -1.91
C GLU A 71 13.13 0.38 -2.34
N ASP A 72 13.14 0.73 -3.64
CA ASP A 72 12.28 1.81 -4.16
C ASP A 72 10.80 1.44 -4.08
N LEU A 73 10.44 0.17 -4.31
CA LEU A 73 9.07 -0.32 -4.14
C LEU A 73 8.59 -0.17 -2.69
N GLN A 74 9.41 -0.60 -1.73
CA GLN A 74 9.15 -0.45 -0.30
C GLN A 74 8.99 1.03 0.08
N LEU A 75 9.91 1.89 -0.35
CA LEU A 75 9.88 3.32 -0.07
C LEU A 75 8.63 3.99 -0.64
N LYS A 76 8.23 3.67 -1.86
CA LYS A 76 6.99 4.20 -2.45
C LYS A 76 5.76 3.75 -1.65
N ALA A 77 5.70 2.49 -1.21
CA ALA A 77 4.60 1.98 -0.38
C ALA A 77 4.53 2.74 0.96
N ILE A 78 5.67 2.94 1.63
CA ILE A 78 5.79 3.74 2.86
C ILE A 78 5.29 5.17 2.64
N ASN A 79 5.75 5.84 1.57
CA ASN A 79 5.36 7.21 1.26
C ASN A 79 3.85 7.34 1.03
N TYR A 80 3.20 6.36 0.38
CA TYR A 80 1.74 6.36 0.24
C TYR A 80 1.03 6.28 1.59
N LEU A 81 1.50 5.42 2.49
CA LEU A 81 0.93 5.29 3.82
C LEU A 81 1.09 6.58 4.62
N GLN A 82 2.27 7.20 4.59
CA GLN A 82 2.53 8.45 5.33
C GLN A 82 1.72 9.65 4.84
N ILE A 83 1.22 9.63 3.60
CA ILE A 83 0.28 10.64 3.11
C ILE A 83 -1.11 10.47 3.74
N ILE A 84 -1.56 9.22 3.92
CA ILE A 84 -2.95 8.90 4.30
C ILE A 84 -3.11 8.79 5.82
N LEU A 85 -2.09 8.33 6.51
CA LEU A 85 -2.10 8.02 7.93
C LEU A 85 -1.56 9.19 8.75
N THR A 86 -2.03 9.32 9.98
CA THR A 86 -1.55 10.37 10.88
C THR A 86 -0.23 9.98 11.55
N PRO A 87 0.55 10.96 12.07
CA PRO A 87 1.76 10.69 12.83
C PRO A 87 1.52 9.73 14.01
N GLU A 88 0.40 9.86 14.71
CA GLU A 88 0.07 9.01 15.86
C GLU A 88 -0.04 7.53 15.48
N PHE A 89 -0.51 7.21 14.27
CA PHE A 89 -0.49 5.82 13.80
C PHE A 89 0.90 5.40 13.36
N ILE A 90 1.64 6.26 12.67
CA ILE A 90 3.00 5.99 12.19
C ILE A 90 3.94 5.65 13.34
N ASP A 91 3.76 6.29 14.49
CA ASP A 91 4.56 6.07 15.70
C ASP A 91 4.13 4.81 16.50
N SER A 92 3.16 4.03 16.00
CA SER A 92 2.61 2.87 16.70
C SER A 92 3.22 1.53 16.26
N ASP A 93 3.16 0.53 17.14
CA ASP A 93 3.57 -0.85 16.80
C ASP A 93 2.75 -1.46 15.66
N ARG A 94 1.51 -0.99 15.45
CA ARG A 94 0.67 -1.42 14.33
C ARG A 94 1.25 -0.98 12.99
N TYR A 95 1.89 0.19 12.94
CA TYR A 95 2.58 0.64 11.73
C TYR A 95 3.83 -0.21 11.46
N ASN A 96 4.61 -0.54 12.48
CA ASN A 96 5.75 -1.45 12.34
C ASN A 96 5.34 -2.83 11.81
N ALA A 97 4.20 -3.36 12.28
CA ALA A 97 3.63 -4.61 11.79
C ALA A 97 3.15 -4.51 10.33
N LEU A 98 2.51 -3.38 9.96
CA LEU A 98 2.09 -3.07 8.60
C LEU A 98 3.29 -3.06 7.63
N ILE A 99 4.38 -2.36 7.98
CA ILE A 99 5.60 -2.32 7.16
C ILE A 99 6.22 -3.70 7.03
N SER A 100 6.34 -4.44 8.15
CA SER A 100 6.86 -5.81 8.14
C SER A 100 6.05 -6.74 7.23
N GLN A 101 4.74 -6.54 7.13
CA GLN A 101 3.88 -7.33 6.24
C GLN A 101 4.01 -6.90 4.77
N ILE A 102 4.25 -5.61 4.49
CA ILE A 102 4.58 -5.12 3.14
C ILE A 102 5.89 -5.75 2.66
N ASP A 103 6.91 -5.81 3.51
CA ASP A 103 8.23 -6.34 3.17
C ASP A 103 8.18 -7.82 2.78
N ARG A 104 7.23 -8.58 3.31
CA ARG A 104 7.02 -9.99 2.93
C ARG A 104 6.51 -10.17 1.49
N PHE A 105 5.97 -9.13 0.87
CA PHE A 105 5.55 -9.17 -0.53
C PHE A 105 6.66 -8.82 -1.52
N ILE A 106 7.82 -8.34 -1.03
CA ILE A 106 8.93 -7.80 -1.81
C ILE A 106 10.06 -8.83 -1.93
#